data_AF-A0AAI9R774-F1
#
_entry.id   AF-A0AAI9R774-F1
#
_cell.length_a   1.000
_cell.length_b   1.000
_cell.length_c   1.000
_cell.angle_alpha   90.00
_cell.angle_beta   90.00
_cell.angle_gamma   90.00
#
_symmetry.space_group_name_H-M   'P 1'
#
loop_
_entity.id
_entity.type
_entity.pdbx_description
1 polymer ?
#
loop_
_entity_poly.entity_id
_entity_poly.type
_entity_poly.pdbx_seq_one_letter_code
_entity_poly.pdbx_strand_id
1 'polypeptide(L)'
;MNLLRSKVPSTPSSSDDDDVSGKSRGSVTRPKRRRSKPLKVSNQIPPSRREEIEKALEGNHGTPARWSRKDGPKYHRFLRKRISPGTIRQLEYDLIDVEIGESWPIPITVVHGARPGPVVTLLGAIHGNELVGPLALTYLSGPNFIGEDKAIDPAAMAGTIRI
;
A
#
# COMPACT_ATOMS: atom_id res chain seq x y z
N MET A 1 6.67 5.55 56.16
CA MET A 1 8.10 5.16 56.12
C MET A 1 8.92 6.36 55.68
N ASN A 2 10.20 6.41 56.03
CA ASN A 2 11.19 7.39 55.54
C ASN A 2 12.26 6.62 54.71
N LEU A 3 13.33 7.30 54.21
CA LEU A 3 14.41 6.79 53.32
C LEU A 3 14.05 6.88 51.81
N LEU A 4 14.88 7.36 50.87
CA LEU A 4 16.26 7.89 50.92
C LEU A 4 16.50 9.03 49.88
N ARG A 5 17.44 9.93 50.23
CA ARG A 5 18.48 10.62 49.42
C ARG A 5 18.58 10.26 47.90
N SER A 6 19.00 11.17 47.02
CA SER A 6 20.21 12.03 47.15
C SER A 6 20.21 13.31 46.27
N LYS A 7 21.34 14.03 46.24
CA LYS A 7 21.56 15.35 45.61
C LYS A 7 22.79 15.31 44.70
N VAL A 8 22.75 15.99 43.55
CA VAL A 8 23.86 16.17 42.60
C VAL A 8 23.97 17.67 42.21
N PRO A 9 25.13 18.16 41.72
CA PRO A 9 25.74 19.31 42.41
C PRO A 9 25.88 20.61 41.59
N SER A 10 26.10 21.69 42.33
CA SER A 10 26.57 23.00 41.83
C SER A 10 28.08 23.03 41.65
N THR A 11 28.57 23.74 40.63
CA THR A 11 30.00 24.03 40.45
C THR A 11 30.48 25.27 41.24
N PRO A 12 31.78 25.36 41.63
CA PRO A 12 32.42 26.56 42.22
C PRO A 12 32.51 27.72 41.17
N SER A 13 32.59 29.03 41.45
CA SER A 13 33.49 29.85 42.32
C SER A 13 34.98 29.72 41.96
N SER A 14 35.81 30.76 41.90
CA SER A 14 35.68 32.21 42.22
C SER A 14 36.58 33.02 41.23
N SER A 15 36.21 34.25 40.84
CA SER A 15 36.70 35.55 41.36
C SER A 15 38.03 36.06 40.74
N ASP A 16 38.33 37.37 40.70
CA ASP A 16 37.56 38.55 41.17
C ASP A 16 36.94 39.36 39.99
N ASP A 17 37.30 40.57 39.51
CA ASP A 17 38.30 41.61 39.84
C ASP A 17 37.81 43.01 39.32
N ASP A 18 38.05 44.10 40.06
CA ASP A 18 38.05 45.55 39.71
C ASP A 18 36.82 46.32 39.11
N ASP A 19 36.92 47.67 39.15
CA ASP A 19 35.81 48.67 39.23
C ASP A 19 35.81 49.73 38.08
N VAL A 20 34.99 50.78 38.21
CA VAL A 20 34.96 52.11 37.56
C VAL A 20 33.79 52.40 36.59
N SER A 21 33.14 53.54 36.84
CA SER A 21 31.98 54.11 36.13
C SER A 21 32.27 54.63 34.71
N GLY A 22 31.27 54.64 33.80
CA GLY A 22 31.41 55.35 32.52
C GLY A 22 30.14 55.50 31.65
N LYS A 23 29.62 56.73 31.56
CA LYS A 23 28.52 57.19 30.69
C LYS A 23 28.50 56.66 29.24
N SER A 24 27.34 56.13 28.85
CA SER A 24 26.63 56.35 27.56
C SER A 24 27.40 56.49 26.24
N ARG A 25 27.13 55.57 25.29
CA ARG A 25 27.09 55.82 23.83
C ARG A 25 26.04 54.90 23.19
N GLY A 26 25.25 55.43 22.25
CA GLY A 26 24.06 54.77 21.72
C GLY A 26 24.36 53.64 20.74
N SER A 27 23.62 52.53 20.83
CA SER A 27 23.70 51.41 19.89
C SER A 27 22.69 51.56 18.75
N VAL A 28 23.18 51.65 17.51
CA VAL A 28 22.34 51.83 16.32
C VAL A 28 21.52 50.55 16.05
N THR A 29 20.20 50.69 16.07
CA THR A 29 19.24 49.59 15.88
C THR A 29 19.19 49.10 14.43
N ARG A 30 20.13 48.23 14.03
CA ARG A 30 20.07 47.52 12.74
C ARG A 30 18.76 46.72 12.65
N PRO A 31 17.85 47.01 11.68
CA PRO A 31 16.60 46.27 11.57
C PRO A 31 16.86 44.82 11.16
N LYS A 32 16.50 43.87 12.03
CA LYS A 32 16.62 42.43 11.76
C LYS A 32 15.65 42.04 10.62
N ARG A 33 16.09 42.11 9.36
CA ARG A 33 15.38 41.53 8.20
C ARG A 33 15.29 40.01 8.37
N ARG A 34 14.28 39.52 9.09
CA ARG A 34 13.91 38.10 9.16
C ARG A 34 13.50 37.63 7.76
N ARG A 35 14.47 37.23 6.94
CA ARG A 35 14.24 36.53 5.67
C ARG A 35 13.73 35.12 5.99
N SER A 36 12.44 35.01 6.30
CA SER A 36 11.71 33.75 6.44
C SER A 36 11.52 33.05 5.08
N LYS A 37 12.64 32.78 4.38
CA LYS A 37 12.63 31.80 3.30
C LYS A 37 12.56 30.41 3.97
N PRO A 38 11.56 29.58 3.66
CA PRO A 38 11.51 28.23 4.21
C PRO A 38 12.78 27.47 3.81
N LEU A 39 13.28 26.62 4.73
CA LEU A 39 14.45 25.79 4.48
C LEU A 39 14.19 24.90 3.26
N LYS A 40 15.07 24.98 2.26
CA LYS A 40 15.05 24.07 1.11
C LYS A 40 15.48 22.68 1.56
N VAL A 41 14.52 21.88 1.99
CA VAL A 41 14.70 20.43 2.16
C VAL A 41 14.92 19.84 0.76
N SER A 42 16.05 19.14 0.57
CA SER A 42 16.50 18.60 -0.73
C SER A 42 15.45 17.72 -1.42
N ASN A 43 14.62 17.05 -0.63
CA ASN A 43 13.67 16.04 -1.11
C ASN A 43 12.28 16.65 -1.43
N GLN A 44 12.14 17.98 -1.48
CA GLN A 44 10.89 18.61 -1.90
C GLN A 44 10.67 18.46 -3.40
N ILE A 45 9.53 17.86 -3.77
CA ILE A 45 9.01 17.83 -5.15
C ILE A 45 8.94 19.28 -5.70
N PRO A 46 9.46 19.56 -6.91
CA PRO A 46 9.37 20.88 -7.55
C PRO A 46 7.91 21.34 -7.74
N PRO A 47 7.61 22.66 -7.75
CA PRO A 47 6.24 23.17 -7.82
C PRO A 47 5.47 22.67 -9.04
N SER A 48 6.07 22.71 -10.24
CA SER A 48 5.48 22.18 -11.48
C SER A 48 5.08 20.71 -11.38
N ARG A 49 5.85 19.89 -10.66
CA ARG A 49 5.53 18.47 -10.43
C ARG A 49 4.46 18.28 -9.34
N ARG A 50 4.20 19.27 -8.49
CA ARG A 50 3.03 19.27 -7.59
C ARG A 50 1.76 19.60 -8.39
N GLU A 51 1.82 20.64 -9.22
CA GLU A 51 0.73 21.04 -10.14
C GLU A 51 0.35 19.88 -11.09
N GLU A 52 1.34 19.14 -11.61
CA GLU A 52 1.14 17.92 -12.40
C GLU A 52 0.44 16.79 -11.61
N ILE A 53 0.87 16.54 -10.36
CA ILE A 53 0.26 15.52 -9.48
C ILE A 53 -1.16 15.92 -9.07
N GLU A 54 -1.39 17.20 -8.77
CA GLU A 54 -2.68 17.76 -8.38
C GLU A 54 -3.69 17.64 -9.53
N LYS A 55 -3.31 18.08 -10.73
CA LYS A 55 -4.11 17.92 -11.96
C LYS A 55 -4.38 16.45 -12.33
N ALA A 56 -3.44 15.55 -12.07
CA ALA A 56 -3.65 14.11 -12.26
C ALA A 56 -4.60 13.51 -11.21
N LEU A 57 -4.61 14.06 -9.99
CA LEU A 57 -5.49 13.63 -8.90
C LEU A 57 -6.93 14.12 -9.10
N GLU A 58 -7.13 15.34 -9.62
CA GLU A 58 -8.46 15.89 -9.97
C GLU A 58 -9.24 15.00 -10.94
N GLY A 59 -8.55 14.41 -11.93
CA GLY A 59 -9.14 13.47 -12.88
C GLY A 59 -9.45 12.07 -12.32
N ASN A 60 -8.86 11.71 -11.17
CA ASN A 60 -8.94 10.35 -10.65
C ASN A 60 -10.22 10.13 -9.82
N HIS A 61 -11.32 9.80 -10.50
CA HIS A 61 -12.58 9.40 -9.88
C HIS A 61 -12.33 8.28 -8.85
N GLY A 62 -12.83 8.47 -7.62
CA GLY A 62 -12.65 7.49 -6.54
C GLY A 62 -13.28 6.12 -6.83
N THR A 63 -12.99 5.13 -5.98
CA THR A 63 -13.43 3.73 -6.08
C THR A 63 -14.84 3.59 -6.67
N PRO A 64 -14.99 3.04 -7.89
CA PRO A 64 -16.28 2.92 -8.59
C PRO A 64 -17.42 2.40 -7.71
N ALA A 65 -18.62 2.97 -7.84
CA ALA A 65 -19.76 2.67 -6.96
C ALA A 65 -20.09 1.16 -6.86
N ARG A 66 -19.92 0.39 -7.95
CA ARG A 66 -20.06 -1.08 -8.00
C ARG A 66 -19.05 -1.87 -7.14
N TRP A 67 -18.00 -1.22 -6.64
CA TRP A 67 -17.00 -1.76 -5.72
C TRP A 67 -17.18 -1.21 -4.30
N SER A 68 -18.23 -0.40 -4.06
CA SER A 68 -18.59 0.06 -2.72
C SER A 68 -19.17 -1.08 -1.90
N ARG A 69 -18.82 -1.14 -0.61
CA ARG A 69 -19.38 -2.12 0.34
C ARG A 69 -20.90 -2.00 0.49
N LYS A 70 -21.50 -0.84 0.14
CA LYS A 70 -22.95 -0.58 0.20
C LYS A 70 -23.77 -1.48 -0.73
N ASP A 71 -23.21 -1.90 -1.85
CA ASP A 71 -23.92 -2.64 -2.91
C ASP A 71 -23.98 -4.16 -2.65
N GLY A 72 -23.32 -4.61 -1.57
CA GLY A 72 -23.23 -6.01 -1.16
C GLY A 72 -22.33 -6.88 -2.06
N PRO A 73 -21.74 -7.96 -1.55
CA PRO A 73 -20.98 -8.89 -2.37
C PRO A 73 -21.94 -9.74 -3.24
N LYS A 74 -21.69 -9.77 -4.55
CA LYS A 74 -22.55 -10.41 -5.56
C LYS A 74 -21.82 -11.59 -6.20
N TYR A 75 -22.52 -12.71 -6.37
CA TYR A 75 -21.99 -13.93 -7.00
C TYR A 75 -21.22 -13.67 -8.29
N HIS A 76 -19.92 -13.98 -8.29
CA HIS A 76 -19.14 -14.03 -9.51
C HIS A 76 -19.66 -15.14 -10.44
N ARG A 77 -19.72 -14.86 -11.74
CA ARG A 77 -20.11 -15.83 -12.78
C ARG A 77 -18.95 -16.06 -13.74
N PHE A 78 -18.59 -17.32 -13.94
CA PHE A 78 -17.51 -17.72 -14.83
C PHE A 78 -17.77 -19.14 -15.36
N LEU A 79 -17.54 -19.39 -16.65
CA LEU A 79 -17.82 -20.67 -17.32
C LEU A 79 -19.22 -21.25 -16.99
N ARG A 80 -20.26 -20.40 -17.07
CA ARG A 80 -21.67 -20.68 -16.69
C ARG A 80 -21.89 -21.05 -15.21
N LYS A 81 -20.85 -21.40 -14.45
CA LYS A 81 -20.84 -21.74 -13.03
C LYS A 81 -20.94 -20.44 -12.19
N ARG A 82 -21.59 -20.53 -11.02
CA ARG A 82 -21.65 -19.44 -10.01
C ARG A 82 -20.60 -19.70 -8.93
N ILE A 83 -20.04 -18.64 -8.38
CA ILE A 83 -19.03 -18.69 -7.32
C ILE A 83 -19.48 -17.74 -6.22
N SER A 84 -19.48 -18.24 -4.98
CA SER A 84 -19.95 -17.47 -3.82
C SER A 84 -18.87 -16.48 -3.37
N PRO A 85 -19.24 -15.29 -2.87
CA PRO A 85 -18.28 -14.41 -2.20
C PRO A 85 -17.65 -15.12 -0.99
N GLY A 86 -16.36 -14.88 -0.76
CA GLY A 86 -15.60 -15.54 0.30
C GLY A 86 -15.24 -17.00 0.00
N THR A 87 -15.18 -17.41 -1.28
CA THR A 87 -14.83 -18.80 -1.65
C THR A 87 -13.75 -18.88 -2.73
N ILE A 88 -12.99 -19.98 -2.69
CA ILE A 88 -12.13 -20.44 -3.77
C ILE A 88 -12.90 -21.50 -4.55
N ARG A 89 -12.81 -21.49 -5.88
CA ARG A 89 -13.34 -22.57 -6.72
C ARG A 89 -12.36 -22.88 -7.85
N GLN A 90 -11.84 -24.10 -7.84
CA GLN A 90 -11.16 -24.69 -8.99
C GLN A 90 -12.19 -25.13 -10.03
N LEU A 91 -11.84 -24.93 -11.30
CA LEU A 91 -12.69 -25.13 -12.46
C LEU A 91 -11.83 -25.65 -13.61
N GLU A 92 -12.34 -26.64 -14.34
CA GLU A 92 -11.78 -27.03 -15.63
C GLU A 92 -12.44 -26.27 -16.79
N TYR A 93 -11.64 -26.02 -17.83
CA TYR A 93 -12.05 -25.49 -19.13
C TYR A 93 -11.56 -26.40 -20.26
N ASP A 94 -12.48 -27.12 -20.87
CA ASP A 94 -12.21 -27.98 -22.03
C ASP A 94 -11.89 -27.11 -23.26
N LEU A 95 -10.74 -27.38 -23.89
CA LEU A 95 -10.28 -26.63 -25.07
C LEU A 95 -11.00 -27.01 -26.37
N ILE A 96 -11.44 -28.26 -26.47
CA ILE A 96 -12.02 -28.89 -27.65
C ILE A 96 -13.12 -29.83 -27.14
N ASP A 97 -14.23 -29.93 -27.88
CA ASP A 97 -15.25 -30.97 -27.66
C ASP A 97 -14.79 -32.23 -28.42
N VAL A 98 -14.50 -33.32 -27.70
CA VAL A 98 -13.74 -34.47 -28.22
C VAL A 98 -14.57 -35.75 -28.17
N GLU A 99 -15.07 -36.19 -29.32
CA GLU A 99 -15.78 -37.48 -29.46
C GLU A 99 -14.82 -38.69 -29.42
N ILE A 100 -13.57 -38.52 -29.87
CA ILE A 100 -12.54 -39.57 -29.93
C ILE A 100 -11.19 -38.98 -29.52
N GLY A 101 -10.70 -39.33 -28.33
CA GLY A 101 -9.42 -38.87 -27.78
C GLY A 101 -9.45 -38.78 -26.26
N GLU A 102 -8.41 -38.17 -25.69
CA GLU A 102 -8.35 -37.79 -24.27
C GLU A 102 -8.57 -36.27 -24.15
N SER A 103 -9.40 -35.83 -23.19
CA SER A 103 -9.60 -34.39 -22.96
C SER A 103 -8.39 -33.78 -22.25
N TRP A 104 -7.97 -32.59 -22.70
CA TRP A 104 -6.95 -31.79 -22.03
C TRP A 104 -7.58 -30.51 -21.46
N PRO A 105 -8.26 -30.56 -20.31
CA PRO A 105 -8.82 -29.39 -19.69
C PRO A 105 -7.73 -28.46 -19.14
N ILE A 106 -7.91 -27.15 -19.29
CA ILE A 106 -7.10 -26.15 -18.59
C ILE A 106 -7.66 -25.97 -17.17
N PRO A 107 -6.84 -26.13 -16.11
CA PRO A 107 -7.25 -25.81 -14.75
C PRO A 107 -7.27 -24.28 -14.54
N ILE A 108 -8.36 -23.78 -13.97
CA ILE A 108 -8.57 -22.37 -13.64
C ILE A 108 -8.98 -22.27 -12.16
N THR A 109 -8.22 -21.52 -11.36
CA THR A 109 -8.52 -21.24 -9.96
C THR A 109 -9.14 -19.85 -9.83
N VAL A 110 -10.40 -19.79 -9.42
CA VAL A 110 -11.07 -18.51 -9.15
C VAL A 110 -11.21 -18.30 -7.65
N VAL A 111 -10.54 -17.27 -7.14
CA VAL A 111 -10.66 -16.79 -5.76
C VAL A 111 -11.61 -15.59 -5.76
N HIS A 112 -12.76 -15.71 -5.10
CA HIS A 112 -13.74 -14.63 -5.00
C HIS A 112 -13.81 -14.10 -3.57
N GLY A 113 -13.39 -12.84 -3.39
CA GLY A 113 -13.37 -12.18 -2.08
C GLY A 113 -14.78 -11.89 -1.54
N ALA A 114 -14.91 -11.84 -0.22
CA ALA A 114 -16.17 -11.53 0.46
C ALA A 114 -16.58 -10.04 0.34
N ARG A 115 -15.72 -9.17 -0.21
CA ARG A 115 -16.00 -7.74 -0.42
C ARG A 115 -16.07 -7.39 -1.92
N PRO A 116 -16.98 -6.49 -2.36
CA PRO A 116 -16.97 -5.96 -3.73
C PRO A 116 -15.61 -5.34 -4.10
N GLY A 117 -15.22 -5.47 -5.38
CA GLY A 117 -13.91 -5.03 -5.87
C GLY A 117 -13.67 -5.38 -7.34
N PRO A 118 -12.47 -5.10 -7.87
CA PRO A 118 -12.09 -5.40 -9.25
C PRO A 118 -12.05 -6.90 -9.54
N VAL A 119 -12.11 -7.27 -10.82
CA VAL A 119 -11.81 -8.63 -11.28
C VAL A 119 -10.46 -8.59 -11.98
N VAL A 120 -9.48 -9.32 -11.45
CA VAL A 120 -8.18 -9.55 -12.06
C VAL A 120 -8.20 -10.95 -12.69
N THR A 121 -7.61 -11.09 -13.86
CA THR A 121 -7.37 -12.38 -14.51
C THR A 121 -5.89 -12.43 -14.87
N LEU A 122 -5.19 -13.39 -14.30
CA LEU A 122 -3.79 -13.69 -14.59
C LEU A 122 -3.75 -14.82 -15.62
N LEU A 123 -2.75 -14.81 -16.50
CA LEU A 123 -2.59 -15.81 -17.56
C LEU A 123 -1.10 -16.12 -17.73
N GLY A 124 -0.80 -17.35 -18.17
CA GLY A 124 0.55 -17.84 -18.48
C GLY A 124 0.47 -18.92 -19.58
N ALA A 125 1.62 -19.40 -20.05
CA ALA A 125 1.71 -20.40 -21.13
C ALA A 125 1.02 -19.99 -22.45
N ILE A 126 0.91 -18.68 -22.73
CA ILE A 126 0.44 -18.18 -24.04
C ILE A 126 1.34 -18.71 -25.16
N HIS A 127 2.65 -18.82 -24.89
CA HIS A 127 3.60 -19.60 -25.67
C HIS A 127 4.23 -20.69 -24.78
N GLY A 128 4.39 -21.90 -25.32
CA GLY A 128 4.81 -23.09 -24.55
C GLY A 128 6.26 -23.06 -24.02
N ASN A 129 7.07 -22.09 -24.44
CA ASN A 129 8.43 -21.85 -23.95
C ASN A 129 8.52 -20.78 -22.84
N GLU A 130 7.45 -20.05 -22.54
CA GLU A 130 7.42 -19.00 -21.51
C GLU A 130 7.16 -19.56 -20.10
N LEU A 131 8.03 -20.44 -19.63
CA LEU A 131 7.81 -21.25 -18.41
C LEU A 131 7.70 -20.45 -17.09
N VAL A 132 8.20 -19.21 -17.05
CA VAL A 132 8.23 -18.37 -15.84
C VAL A 132 6.81 -17.99 -15.38
N GLY A 133 5.91 -17.65 -16.31
CA GLY A 133 4.53 -17.29 -16.00
C GLY A 133 3.77 -18.44 -15.33
N PRO A 134 3.65 -19.62 -15.99
CA PRO A 134 3.03 -20.81 -15.42
C PRO A 134 3.60 -21.22 -14.07
N LEU A 135 4.92 -21.18 -13.90
CA LEU A 135 5.56 -21.52 -12.63
C LEU A 135 5.14 -20.56 -11.51
N ALA A 136 5.12 -19.25 -11.79
CA ALA A 136 4.68 -18.24 -10.83
C ALA A 136 3.18 -18.41 -10.47
N LEU A 137 2.31 -18.64 -11.47
CA LEU A 137 0.88 -18.84 -11.26
C LEU A 137 0.55 -20.16 -10.54
N THR A 138 1.32 -21.22 -10.80
CA THR A 138 1.23 -22.50 -10.06
C THR A 138 1.59 -22.31 -8.60
N TYR A 139 2.69 -21.60 -8.31
CA TYR A 139 3.12 -21.32 -6.93
C TYR A 139 2.13 -20.38 -6.20
N LEU A 140 1.60 -19.36 -6.90
CA LEU A 140 0.56 -18.46 -6.41
C LEU A 140 -0.76 -19.18 -6.10
N SER A 141 -1.08 -20.23 -6.86
CA SER A 141 -2.27 -21.07 -6.64
C SER A 141 -2.12 -22.03 -5.44
N GLY A 142 -0.92 -22.13 -4.86
CA GLY A 142 -0.62 -23.05 -3.76
C GLY A 142 -1.08 -22.56 -2.37
N PRO A 143 -1.15 -23.47 -1.38
CA PRO A 143 -1.62 -23.20 -0.01
C PRO A 143 -0.70 -22.26 0.79
N ASN A 144 0.45 -21.86 0.22
CA ASN A 144 1.33 -20.85 0.78
C ASN A 144 0.74 -19.43 0.66
N PHE A 145 -0.04 -19.16 -0.39
CA PHE A 145 -0.62 -17.84 -0.68
C PHE A 145 -2.14 -17.81 -0.59
N ILE A 146 -2.83 -18.89 -0.94
CA ILE A 146 -4.30 -18.97 -0.92
C ILE A 146 -4.77 -19.76 0.30
N GLY A 147 -5.69 -19.18 1.08
CA GLY A 147 -6.31 -19.81 2.24
C GLY A 147 -6.56 -18.86 3.40
N GLU A 148 -7.15 -19.36 4.48
CA GLU A 148 -7.35 -18.65 5.73
C GLU A 148 -6.00 -18.18 6.32
N ASP A 149 -5.97 -16.94 6.83
CA ASP A 149 -4.77 -16.22 7.29
C ASP A 149 -3.58 -16.20 6.28
N LYS A 150 -3.85 -16.34 4.98
CA LYS A 150 -2.84 -16.18 3.91
C LYS A 150 -2.93 -14.82 3.21
N ALA A 151 -1.93 -14.52 2.38
CA ALA A 151 -1.87 -13.30 1.57
C ALA A 151 -3.09 -13.13 0.63
N ILE A 152 -3.72 -14.23 0.23
CA ILE A 152 -4.95 -14.30 -0.57
C ILE A 152 -6.00 -15.11 0.21
N ASP A 153 -6.44 -14.57 1.35
CA ASP A 153 -7.62 -15.03 2.07
C ASP A 153 -8.92 -14.53 1.39
N PRO A 154 -9.85 -15.42 0.98
CA PRO A 154 -11.15 -15.03 0.43
C PRO A 154 -12.02 -14.20 1.39
N ALA A 155 -11.93 -14.40 2.71
CA ALA A 155 -12.76 -13.67 3.66
C ALA A 155 -12.31 -12.19 3.78
N ALA A 156 -11.00 -11.95 3.85
CA ALA A 156 -10.40 -10.62 3.86
C ALA A 156 -10.43 -9.94 2.48
N MET A 157 -10.31 -10.67 1.36
CA MET A 157 -10.11 -10.08 0.02
C MET A 157 -11.31 -9.25 -0.50
N ALA A 158 -11.00 -8.26 -1.36
CA ALA A 158 -11.98 -7.55 -2.17
C ALA A 158 -11.83 -7.89 -3.65
N GLY A 159 -12.96 -8.16 -4.32
CA GLY A 159 -13.00 -8.44 -5.76
C GLY A 159 -12.88 -9.93 -6.10
N THR A 160 -12.20 -10.23 -7.20
CA THR A 160 -11.98 -11.61 -7.68
C THR A 160 -10.63 -11.70 -8.37
N ILE A 161 -9.88 -12.75 -8.06
CA ILE A 161 -8.69 -13.17 -8.83
C ILE A 161 -9.08 -14.44 -9.60
N ARG A 162 -8.72 -14.49 -10.88
CA ARG A 162 -8.70 -15.72 -11.68
C ARG A 162 -7.25 -16.01 -12.05
N ILE A 163 -6.85 -17.27 -11.92
CA ILE A 163 -5.55 -17.83 -12.29
C ILE A 163 -5.82 -19.00 -13.22
#